data_AF-A0AA92SGC7-F1
#
_entry.id   AF-A0AA92SGC7-F1
#
_cell.length_a   1.000
_cell.length_b   1.000
_cell.length_c   1.000
_cell.angle_alpha   90.00
_cell.angle_beta   90.00
_cell.angle_gamma   90.00
#
_symmetry.space_group_name_H-M   'P 1'
#
loop_
_entity.id
_entity.type
_entity.pdbx_description
1 polymer ?
#
loop_
_entity_poly.entity_id
_entity_poly.type
_entity_poly.pdbx_seq_one_letter_code
_entity_poly.pdbx_strand_id
1 'polypeptide(L)'
;MTAQEALTLVDTLLCSTFGQRLNDVQSVVLRESWLGHTYAEIAEQISYEHDYIKQVGSQLWRSLSQVIGEEVCKKNIQSVLRRYQQSQRLE
;
A
#
# COMPACT_ATOMS: atom_id res chain seq x y z
N MET A 1 1.69 14.37 0.47
CA MET A 1 1.04 13.10 0.15
C MET A 1 0.13 12.67 1.30
N THR A 2 -1.16 12.63 1.02
CA THR A 2 -2.26 12.12 1.84
C THR A 2 -2.46 10.62 1.58
N ALA A 3 -3.26 9.95 2.41
CA ALA A 3 -3.59 8.53 2.19
C ALA A 3 -4.29 8.31 0.84
N GLN A 4 -5.12 9.26 0.40
CA GLN A 4 -5.82 9.16 -0.89
C GLN A 4 -4.85 9.31 -2.08
N GLU A 5 -3.90 10.24 -1.99
CA GLU A 5 -2.85 10.38 -3.02
C GLU A 5 -1.98 9.12 -3.07
N ALA A 6 -1.64 8.53 -1.91
CA ALA A 6 -0.90 7.29 -1.83
C ALA A 6 -1.66 6.12 -2.50
N LEU A 7 -2.97 6.01 -2.26
CA LEU A 7 -3.84 5.03 -2.92
C LEU A 7 -3.82 5.17 -4.44
N THR A 8 -4.05 6.37 -4.96
CA THR A 8 -4.06 6.62 -6.41
C THR A 8 -2.71 6.29 -7.04
N LEU A 9 -1.61 6.64 -6.35
CA LEU A 9 -0.27 6.37 -6.84
C LEU A 9 0.03 4.86 -6.86
N VAL A 10 -0.28 4.13 -5.77
CA VAL A 10 -0.13 2.68 -5.70
C VAL A 10 -0.99 1.97 -6.76
N ASP A 11 -2.24 2.39 -6.94
CA ASP A 11 -3.13 1.84 -7.96
C ASP A 11 -2.54 2.00 -9.36
N THR A 12 -2.03 3.19 -9.67
CA THR A 12 -1.39 3.49 -10.97
C THR A 12 -0.12 2.66 -11.18
N LEU A 13 0.69 2.49 -10.14
CA LEU A 13 1.91 1.70 -10.18
C LEU A 13 1.63 0.22 -10.44
N LEU A 14 0.71 -0.37 -9.67
CA LEU A 14 0.30 -1.76 -9.86
C LEU A 14 -0.34 -1.97 -11.24
N CYS A 15 -1.14 -1.01 -11.70
CA CYS A 15 -1.79 -1.10 -13.01
C CYS A 15 -0.77 -1.04 -14.14
N SER A 16 0.23 -0.17 -14.04
CA SER A 16 1.25 0.01 -15.08
C SER A 16 2.24 -1.15 -15.12
N THR A 17 2.61 -1.73 -13.98
CA THR A 17 3.62 -2.79 -13.91
C THR A 17 3.02 -4.19 -14.01
N PHE A 18 1.88 -4.45 -13.37
CA PHE A 18 1.26 -5.78 -13.31
C PHE A 18 -0.06 -5.89 -14.09
N GLY A 19 -0.59 -4.79 -14.62
CA GLY A 19 -1.94 -4.79 -15.22
C GLY A 19 -3.05 -5.02 -14.19
N GLN A 20 -2.76 -4.85 -12.90
CA GLN A 20 -3.70 -5.11 -11.80
C GLN A 20 -3.91 -3.85 -10.96
N ARG A 21 -5.13 -3.67 -10.47
CA ARG A 21 -5.50 -2.55 -9.60
C ARG A 21 -5.67 -2.99 -8.16
N LEU A 22 -5.68 -2.02 -7.24
CA LEU A 22 -5.96 -2.31 -5.84
C LEU A 22 -7.41 -2.79 -5.70
N ASN A 23 -7.59 -3.95 -5.07
CA ASN A 23 -8.91 -4.38 -4.64
C ASN A 23 -9.34 -3.62 -3.37
N ASP A 24 -10.63 -3.70 -3.00
CA ASP A 24 -11.18 -3.00 -1.83
C ASP A 24 -10.39 -3.29 -0.55
N VAL A 25 -10.07 -4.55 -0.29
CA VAL A 25 -9.30 -4.95 0.91
C VAL A 25 -7.89 -4.38 0.88
N GLN A 26 -7.19 -4.41 -0.26
CA GLN A 26 -5.85 -3.84 -0.38
C GLN A 26 -5.86 -2.32 -0.19
N SER A 27 -6.89 -1.66 -0.72
CA SER A 27 -7.09 -0.21 -0.56
C SER A 27 -7.30 0.16 0.91
N VAL A 28 -8.15 -0.57 1.62
CA VAL A 28 -8.34 -0.39 3.07
C VAL A 28 -7.03 -0.66 3.81
N VAL A 29 -6.35 -1.77 3.52
CA VAL A 29 -5.07 -2.09 4.16
C VAL A 29 -4.04 -0.99 3.97
N LEU A 30 -3.89 -0.45 2.76
CA LEU A 30 -2.98 0.66 2.50
C LEU A 30 -3.38 1.91 3.28
N ARG A 31 -4.65 2.30 3.22
CA ARG A 31 -5.17 3.50 3.87
C ARG A 31 -5.03 3.45 5.38
N GLU A 32 -5.47 2.37 5.99
CA GLU A 32 -5.44 2.23 7.45
C GLU A 32 -4.00 2.04 7.95
N SER A 33 -3.15 1.33 7.19
CA SER A 33 -1.71 1.29 7.46
C SER A 33 -1.07 2.68 7.36
N TRP A 34 -1.54 3.52 6.45
CA TRP A 34 -1.12 4.91 6.32
C TRP A 34 -1.53 5.75 7.53
N LEU A 35 -2.70 5.48 8.12
CA LEU A 35 -3.18 6.15 9.34
C LEU A 35 -2.49 5.65 10.62
N GLY A 36 -1.80 4.51 10.54
CA GLY A 36 -1.06 3.91 11.65
C GLY A 36 -1.75 2.71 12.30
N HIS A 37 -2.97 2.38 11.88
CA HIS A 37 -3.73 1.26 12.43
C HIS A 37 -3.04 -0.08 12.18
N THR A 38 -3.19 -0.98 13.15
CA THR A 38 -2.69 -2.36 13.12
C THR A 38 -3.57 -3.26 12.26
N TYR A 39 -3.04 -4.41 11.83
CA TYR A 39 -3.85 -5.36 11.08
C TYR A 39 -5.04 -5.90 11.87
N ALA A 40 -4.97 -5.91 13.21
CA ALA A 40 -6.08 -6.30 14.07
C ALA A 40 -7.23 -5.27 14.00
N GLU A 41 -6.91 -3.98 14.12
CA GLU A 41 -7.90 -2.89 13.98
C GLU A 41 -8.54 -2.89 12.59
N ILE A 42 -7.73 -3.11 11.55
CA ILE A 42 -8.22 -3.22 10.18
C ILE A 42 -9.16 -4.42 10.03
N ALA A 43 -8.75 -5.58 10.51
CA ALA A 43 -9.54 -6.80 10.48
C ALA A 43 -10.91 -6.63 11.15
N GLU A 44 -10.94 -5.98 12.30
CA GLU A 44 -12.18 -5.63 13.01
C GLU A 44 -13.06 -4.68 12.18
N GLN A 45 -12.46 -3.63 11.60
CA GLN A 45 -13.17 -2.62 10.82
C GLN A 45 -13.86 -3.18 9.57
N ILE A 46 -13.24 -4.14 8.88
CA ILE A 46 -13.82 -4.78 7.69
C ILE A 46 -14.41 -6.16 7.97
N SER A 47 -14.47 -6.58 9.24
CA SER A 47 -15.00 -7.89 9.67
C SER A 47 -14.34 -9.08 8.96
N TYR A 48 -13.03 -9.00 8.75
CA TYR A 48 -12.21 -10.09 8.19
C TYR A 48 -11.30 -10.70 9.26
N GLU A 49 -10.76 -11.89 8.98
CA GLU A 49 -9.76 -12.51 9.83
C GLU A 49 -8.43 -11.73 9.82
N HIS A 50 -7.83 -11.57 11.00
CA HIS A 50 -6.54 -10.90 11.15
C HIS A 50 -5.44 -11.53 10.26
N ASP A 51 -5.42 -12.86 10.16
CA ASP A 51 -4.42 -13.56 9.34
C ASP A 51 -4.59 -13.25 7.85
N TYR A 52 -5.84 -13.14 7.38
CA TYR A 52 -6.15 -12.75 6.01
C TYR A 52 -5.67 -11.32 5.71
N ILE A 53 -5.93 -10.35 6.60
CA ILE A 53 -5.46 -8.97 6.44
C ILE A 53 -3.93 -8.89 6.43
N LYS A 54 -3.28 -9.64 7.32
CA LYS A 54 -1.83 -9.74 7.36
C LYS A 54 -1.27 -10.32 6.05
N GLN A 55 -1.91 -11.35 5.50
CA GLN A 55 -1.53 -11.94 4.22
C GLN A 55 -1.69 -10.94 3.07
N VAL A 56 -2.85 -10.28 2.97
CA VAL A 56 -3.13 -9.25 1.94
C VAL A 56 -2.12 -8.11 2.03
N GLY A 57 -1.86 -7.59 3.24
CA GLY A 57 -0.85 -6.56 3.46
C GLY A 57 0.54 -7.01 3.05
N SER A 58 0.97 -8.21 3.45
CA SER A 58 2.28 -8.74 3.07
C SER A 58 2.43 -8.90 1.56
N GLN A 59 1.39 -9.34 0.85
CA GLN A 59 1.41 -9.44 -0.61
C GLN A 59 1.50 -8.05 -1.25
N LEU A 60 0.71 -7.09 -0.78
CA LEU A 60 0.73 -5.72 -1.26
C LEU A 60 2.12 -5.07 -1.13
N TRP A 61 2.76 -5.21 0.03
CA TRP A 61 4.11 -4.67 0.27
C TRP A 61 5.15 -5.30 -0.64
N ARG A 62 5.07 -6.61 -0.90
CA ARG A 62 5.97 -7.29 -1.85
C ARG A 62 5.79 -6.78 -3.28
N SER A 63 4.55 -6.68 -3.75
CA SER A 63 4.26 -6.14 -5.07
C SER A 63 4.81 -4.72 -5.21
N LEU A 64 4.58 -3.87 -4.21
CA LEU A 64 5.13 -2.51 -4.21
C LEU A 64 6.65 -2.47 -4.18
N SER A 65 7.29 -3.36 -3.42
CA SER A 65 8.75 -3.45 -3.39
C SER A 65 9.32 -3.79 -4.76
N GLN A 66 8.63 -4.66 -5.50
CA GLN A 66 9.02 -5.05 -6.85
C GLN A 66 8.83 -3.90 -7.87
N VAL A 67 7.75 -3.12 -7.76
CA VAL A 67 7.54 -1.97 -8.66
C VAL A 67 8.51 -0.83 -8.37
N ILE A 68 8.70 -0.49 -7.10
CA ILE A 68 9.48 0.67 -6.67
C ILE A 68 10.99 0.35 -6.69
N GLY A 69 11.37 -0.91 -6.56
CA GLY A 69 12.76 -1.35 -6.48
C GLY A 69 13.41 -1.10 -5.11
N GLU A 70 12.64 -0.70 -4.09
CA GLU A 70 13.07 -0.55 -2.70
C GLU A 70 12.20 -1.43 -1.80
N GLU A 71 12.73 -1.94 -0.68
CA GLU A 71 11.93 -2.67 0.30
C GLU A 71 10.80 -1.80 0.86
N VAL A 72 9.56 -2.21 0.59
CA VAL A 72 8.35 -1.58 1.10
C VAL A 72 7.76 -2.44 2.21
N CYS A 73 7.35 -1.79 3.28
CA CYS A 73 6.74 -2.34 4.48
C CYS A 73 5.73 -1.33 5.05
N LYS A 74 4.80 -1.80 5.89
CA LYS A 74 3.83 -0.96 6.61
C LYS A 74 4.44 0.29 7.25
N LYS A 75 5.63 0.15 7.86
CA LYS A 75 6.30 1.24 8.59
C LYS A 75 6.97 2.27 7.69
N ASN A 76 7.41 1.88 6.50
CA ASN A 76 8.21 2.75 5.62
C ASN A 76 7.43 3.20 4.38
N ILE A 77 6.23 2.67 4.11
CA ILE A 77 5.41 3.01 2.94
C ILE A 77 5.25 4.52 2.78
N GLN A 78 5.09 5.25 3.89
CA GLN A 78 4.96 6.70 3.83
C GLN A 78 6.20 7.40 3.30
N SER A 79 7.37 6.98 3.77
CA SER A 79 8.65 7.53 3.33
C SER A 79 8.96 7.10 1.90
N VAL A 80 8.76 5.82 1.58
CA VAL A 80 9.07 5.26 0.26
C VAL A 80 8.21 5.92 -0.82
N LEU A 81 6.88 5.99 -0.63
CA LEU A 81 6.01 6.61 -1.64
C LEU A 81 6.27 8.11 -1.79
N ARG A 82 6.60 8.84 -0.71
CA ARG A 82 6.99 10.26 -0.82
C ARG A 82 8.28 10.43 -1.61
N ARG A 83 9.29 9.59 -1.35
CA ARG A 83 10.56 9.61 -2.11
C ARG A 83 10.31 9.28 -3.58
N TYR A 84 9.55 8.23 -3.85
CA TYR A 84 9.19 7.84 -5.21
C TYR A 84 8.49 8.98 -5.97
N GLN A 85 7.50 9.62 -5.34
CA GLN A 85 6.80 10.77 -5.93
C GLN A 85 7.75 11.96 -6.19
N GLN A 86 8.73 12.21 -5.30
CA GLN A 86 9.73 13.25 -5.51
C GLN A 86 10.68 12.91 -6.66
N SER A 87 11.14 11.66 -6.76
CA SER A 87 12.01 11.19 -7.84
C SER A 87 11.32 11.28 -9.20
N GLN A 88 10.05 10.90 -9.31
CA GLN A 88 9.27 10.98 -10.55
C GLN A 88 8.98 12.42 -11.00
N ARG A 89 9.10 13.41 -10.11
CA ARG A 89 8.89 14.83 -10.45
C ARG A 89 10.16 15.52 -10.97
N LEU A 90 11.29 14.82 -10.93
CA LEU A 90 12.60 15.31 -11.38
C LEU A 90 12.97 14.82 -12.79
N GLU A 91 12.08 14.08 -13.45
CA GLU A 91 12.22 13.58 -14.83
C GLU A 91 11.37 14.39 -15.83
#